data_AF-A0A7Y1T2X5-F1
#
_entry.id   AF-A0A7Y1T2X5-F1
#
_cell.length_a   1.000
_cell.length_b   1.000
_cell.length_c   1.000
_cell.angle_alpha   90.00
_cell.angle_beta   90.00
_cell.angle_gamma   90.00
#
_symmetry.space_group_name_H-M   'P 1'
#
loop_
_entity.id
_entity.type
_entity.pdbx_description
1 polymer ?
#
loop_
_entity_poly.entity_id
_entity_poly.type
_entity_poly.pdbx_seq_one_letter_code
_entity_poly.pdbx_strand_id
1 'polypeptide(L)'
;DYFKDERYIKVNGKPMFMVYRPKLFPDIIKTIALWREEVKKAGFPDLYMGFAKNSEYKTDFKNVGFDFAFEFQPNFSLRPKALSAGVVIKKLKNLARKFGLRSSSNLEAVYDYEAYAKLQIDNGFVKDCYPTITPMWDNSSRRKVNYFILHDSSPDKYKLWLTHIKDNYPWRDMPESFLFINAWNEWAEGNHLEPCQKWGTAYLDATKEVLGSD
;
A
#
# COMPACT_ATOMS: atom_id res chain seq x y z
N ASP A 1 -2.85 25.22 12.10
CA ASP A 1 -3.88 25.65 11.14
C ASP A 1 -4.53 24.51 10.36
N TYR A 2 -3.78 23.55 9.80
CA TYR A 2 -4.36 22.44 9.03
C TYR A 2 -5.40 21.58 9.75
N PHE A 3 -5.17 21.17 11.01
CA PHE A 3 -6.14 20.36 11.75
C PHE A 3 -7.46 21.08 12.04
N LYS A 4 -7.48 22.41 11.99
CA LYS A 4 -8.69 23.21 12.20
C LYS A 4 -9.57 23.29 10.96
N ASP A 5 -9.02 22.98 9.78
CA ASP A 5 -9.80 22.93 8.55
C ASP A 5 -10.88 21.83 8.65
N GLU A 6 -12.11 22.15 8.28
CA GLU A 6 -13.25 21.23 8.35
C GLU A 6 -13.07 20.01 7.45
N ARG A 7 -12.33 20.17 6.34
CA ARG A 7 -12.02 19.08 5.40
C ARG A 7 -11.01 18.09 5.96
N TYR A 8 -10.29 18.45 7.04
CA TYR A 8 -9.32 17.57 7.65
C TYR A 8 -10.03 16.38 8.31
N ILE A 9 -9.64 15.16 7.95
CA ILE A 9 -10.23 13.92 8.48
C ILE A 9 -10.00 13.84 9.99
N LYS A 10 -11.10 13.73 10.74
CA LYS A 10 -11.10 13.60 12.20
C LYS A 10 -11.96 12.41 12.60
N VAL A 11 -11.51 11.67 13.61
CA VAL A 11 -12.25 10.56 14.22
C VAL A 11 -12.62 10.97 15.63
N ASN A 12 -13.91 11.13 15.92
CA ASN A 12 -14.40 11.61 17.21
C ASN A 12 -13.71 12.93 17.66
N GLY A 13 -13.53 13.87 16.72
CA GLY A 13 -12.86 15.14 16.93
C GLY A 13 -11.32 15.09 16.97
N LYS A 14 -10.72 13.90 16.96
CA LYS A 14 -9.26 13.70 16.95
C LYS A 14 -8.72 13.78 15.51
N PRO A 15 -7.78 14.68 15.18
CA PRO A 15 -7.16 14.71 13.86
C PRO A 15 -6.47 13.38 13.53
N MET A 16 -6.75 12.85 12.33
CA MET A 16 -6.05 11.67 11.85
C MET A 16 -4.60 12.03 11.46
N PHE A 17 -3.63 11.23 11.91
CA PHE A 17 -2.22 11.41 11.55
C PHE A 17 -1.54 10.07 11.30
N MET A 18 -0.80 9.93 10.20
CA MET A 18 -0.21 8.65 9.79
C MET A 18 1.32 8.72 9.74
N VAL A 19 1.98 7.71 10.31
CA VAL A 19 3.44 7.57 10.31
C VAL A 19 3.85 6.41 9.40
N TYR A 20 4.59 6.69 8.32
CA TYR A 20 4.98 5.64 7.38
C TYR A 20 5.99 4.63 7.95
N ARG A 21 7.10 5.11 8.54
CA ARG A 21 8.16 4.23 9.08
C ARG A 21 8.54 4.61 10.51
N PRO A 22 7.77 4.14 11.52
CA PRO A 22 8.02 4.43 12.93
C PRO A 22 9.44 4.07 13.41
N LYS A 23 10.08 3.05 12.84
CA LYS A 23 11.44 2.62 13.24
C LYS A 23 12.56 3.61 12.93
N LEU A 24 12.31 4.58 12.05
CA LEU A 24 13.31 5.59 11.70
C LEU A 24 13.40 6.72 12.74
N PHE A 25 12.44 6.78 13.66
CA PHE A 25 12.48 7.72 14.77
C PHE A 25 13.45 7.21 15.84
N PRO A 26 14.32 8.06 16.40
CA PRO A 26 15.19 7.68 17.52
C PRO A 26 14.42 7.15 18.73
N ASP A 27 13.28 7.77 19.04
CA ASP A 27 12.35 7.35 20.08
C ASP A 27 10.92 7.71 19.66
N ILE A 28 10.25 6.75 19.01
CA ILE A 28 8.88 6.94 18.53
C ILE A 28 7.88 7.12 19.69
N ILE A 29 8.07 6.42 20.82
CA ILE A 29 7.13 6.48 21.96
C ILE A 29 7.13 7.89 22.54
N LYS A 30 8.32 8.45 22.80
CA LYS A 30 8.46 9.82 23.30
C LYS A 30 7.96 10.85 22.29
N THR A 31 8.21 10.64 20.99
CA THR A 31 7.74 11.53 19.93
C THR A 31 6.21 11.58 19.89
N ILE A 32 5.56 10.42 19.96
CA ILE A 32 4.10 10.29 20.01
C ILE A 32 3.52 11.00 21.23
N ALA A 33 4.10 10.78 22.41
CA ALA A 33 3.65 11.42 23.64
C ALA A 33 3.68 12.95 23.50
N LEU A 34 4.79 13.49 22.99
CA LEU A 34 4.94 14.92 22.73
C LEU A 34 3.89 15.44 21.75
N TRP A 35 3.64 14.75 20.63
CA TRP A 35 2.64 15.19 19.65
C TRP A 35 1.22 15.20 20.21
N ARG A 36 0.86 14.23 21.06
CA ARG A 36 -0.43 14.21 21.74
C ARG A 36 -0.57 15.37 22.74
N GLU A 37 0.49 15.74 23.44
CA GLU A 37 0.49 16.93 24.30
C GLU A 37 0.28 18.21 23.49
N GLU A 38 1.00 18.37 22.38
CA GLU A 38 0.90 19.55 21.53
C GLU A 38 -0.48 19.68 20.86
N VAL A 39 -1.08 18.57 20.42
CA VAL A 39 -2.43 18.64 19.81
C VAL A 39 -3.48 19.04 20.84
N LYS A 40 -3.32 18.62 22.11
CA LYS A 40 -4.20 19.01 23.22
C LYS A 40 -4.09 20.49 23.52
N LYS A 41 -2.86 21.02 23.58
CA LYS A 41 -2.62 22.47 23.71
C LYS A 41 -3.23 23.27 22.56
N ALA A 42 -3.27 22.69 21.35
CA ALA A 42 -3.88 23.30 20.17
C ALA A 42 -5.43 23.24 20.16
N GLY A 43 -6.07 22.65 21.18
CA GLY A 43 -7.53 22.62 21.36
C GLY A 43 -8.22 21.36 20.84
N PHE A 44 -7.48 20.30 20.52
CA PHE A 44 -8.06 19.01 20.10
C PHE A 44 -8.08 18.00 21.25
N PRO A 45 -9.02 17.04 21.26
CA PRO A 45 -9.11 16.05 22.33
C PRO A 45 -7.88 15.12 22.38
N ASP A 46 -7.41 14.66 21.21
CA ASP A 46 -6.20 13.85 21.04
C ASP A 46 -5.86 13.69 19.54
N LEU A 47 -4.84 12.91 19.19
CA LEU A 47 -4.61 12.39 17.84
C LEU A 47 -5.30 11.03 17.64
N TYR A 48 -5.80 10.79 16.43
CA TYR A 48 -6.13 9.44 15.96
C TYR A 48 -5.02 8.98 15.04
N MET A 49 -4.06 8.26 15.60
CA MET A 49 -2.76 8.09 14.97
C MET A 49 -2.55 6.67 14.48
N GLY A 50 -2.14 6.54 13.23
CA GLY A 50 -1.86 5.26 12.61
C GLY A 50 -0.46 5.15 12.06
N PHE A 51 -0.09 3.95 11.64
CA PHE A 51 1.16 3.72 10.93
C PHE A 51 1.00 2.66 9.84
N ALA A 52 1.87 2.74 8.84
CA ALA A 52 1.92 1.73 7.79
C ALA A 52 2.62 0.46 8.32
N LYS A 53 1.85 -0.62 8.44
CA LYS A 53 2.35 -1.93 8.80
C LYS A 53 3.06 -2.55 7.60
N ASN A 54 4.31 -2.93 7.81
CA ASN A 54 5.11 -3.64 6.83
C ASN A 54 5.86 -4.81 7.51
N SER A 55 6.64 -5.57 6.73
CA SER A 55 7.41 -6.71 7.25
C SER A 55 8.47 -6.30 8.28
N GLU A 56 8.90 -5.04 8.29
CA GLU A 56 9.85 -4.51 9.25
C GLU A 56 9.20 -4.23 10.61
N TYR A 57 7.90 -3.91 10.69
CA TYR A 57 7.23 -3.53 11.93
C TYR A 57 6.17 -4.56 12.37
N LYS A 58 6.58 -5.47 13.27
CA LYS A 58 5.74 -6.54 13.83
C LYS A 58 5.27 -6.28 15.27
N THR A 59 5.55 -5.10 15.81
CA THR A 59 5.24 -4.76 17.21
C THR A 59 3.74 -4.53 17.40
N ASP A 60 3.22 -4.90 18.58
CA ASP A 60 1.89 -4.51 19.03
C ASP A 60 1.84 -2.98 19.13
N PHE A 61 1.13 -2.37 18.18
CA PHE A 61 1.11 -0.93 17.98
C PHE A 61 0.43 -0.17 19.12
N LYS A 62 -0.48 -0.84 19.84
CA LYS A 62 -1.16 -0.26 21.01
C LYS A 62 -0.16 0.08 22.10
N ASN A 63 0.87 -0.76 22.28
CA ASN A 63 1.92 -0.54 23.27
C ASN A 63 2.89 0.59 22.89
N VAL A 64 2.87 1.07 21.64
CA VAL A 64 3.74 2.16 21.15
C VAL A 64 2.99 3.49 21.08
N GLY A 65 1.67 3.50 21.37
CA GLY A 65 0.84 4.70 21.41
C GLY A 65 0.13 5.04 20.10
N PHE A 66 0.10 4.11 19.14
CA PHE A 66 -0.74 4.21 17.93
C PHE A 66 -2.15 3.68 18.22
N ASP A 67 -3.15 4.28 17.57
CA ASP A 67 -4.56 3.89 17.65
C ASP A 67 -4.93 2.84 16.61
N PHE A 68 -4.25 2.82 15.46
CA PHE A 68 -4.50 1.87 14.39
C PHE A 68 -3.25 1.52 13.57
N ALA A 69 -3.36 0.44 12.81
CA ALA A 69 -2.41 0.07 11.75
C ALA A 69 -3.16 0.00 10.42
N PHE A 70 -2.47 0.23 9.31
CA PHE A 70 -2.96 -0.09 7.98
C PHE A 70 -1.87 -0.79 7.18
N GLU A 71 -2.23 -1.68 6.27
CA GLU A 71 -1.24 -2.40 5.47
C GLU A 71 -0.51 -1.45 4.50
N PHE A 72 0.75 -1.73 4.20
CA PHE A 72 1.36 -1.10 3.03
C PHE A 72 1.21 -2.02 1.82
N GLN A 73 0.63 -1.50 0.73
CA GLN A 73 0.63 -2.17 -0.57
C GLN A 73 1.51 -1.41 -1.57
N PRO A 74 2.25 -2.12 -2.44
CA PRO A 74 2.37 -3.57 -2.49
C PRO A 74 3.20 -4.12 -1.31
N ASN A 75 2.77 -5.27 -0.80
CA ASN A 75 3.54 -6.10 0.11
C ASN A 75 4.72 -6.76 -0.63
N PHE A 76 5.88 -6.08 -0.61
CA PHE A 76 7.10 -6.55 -1.27
C PHE A 76 7.63 -7.91 -0.77
N SER A 77 7.17 -8.37 0.40
CA SER A 77 7.57 -9.65 1.01
C SER A 77 6.65 -10.80 0.62
N LEU A 78 5.39 -10.54 0.27
CA LEU A 78 4.41 -11.55 -0.13
C LEU A 78 4.09 -11.39 -1.62
N ARG A 79 4.80 -12.12 -2.46
CA ARG A 79 4.73 -11.99 -3.92
C ARG A 79 4.65 -13.36 -4.61
N PRO A 80 3.97 -13.45 -5.76
CA PRO A 80 3.87 -14.69 -6.52
C PRO A 80 5.22 -15.02 -7.18
N LYS A 81 5.26 -16.11 -7.94
CA LYS A 81 6.41 -16.39 -8.81
C LYS A 81 6.54 -15.26 -9.83
N ALA A 82 7.77 -14.75 -9.98
CA ALA A 82 8.05 -13.74 -10.99
C ALA A 82 7.75 -14.27 -12.40
N LEU A 83 7.32 -13.38 -13.29
CA LEU A 83 7.13 -13.68 -14.69
C LEU A 83 8.47 -14.17 -15.26
N SER A 84 8.46 -15.37 -15.86
CA SER A 84 9.67 -15.90 -16.45
C SER A 84 10.02 -15.07 -17.68
N ALA A 85 11.26 -14.58 -17.74
CA ALA A 85 11.89 -14.29 -19.00
C ALA A 85 11.72 -15.54 -19.89
N GLY A 86 10.99 -15.45 -21.00
CA GLY A 86 10.69 -16.60 -21.86
C GLY A 86 11.95 -17.43 -22.16
N VAL A 87 11.78 -18.71 -22.48
CA VAL A 87 12.87 -19.71 -22.62
C VAL A 87 14.08 -19.19 -23.41
N VAL A 88 13.83 -18.39 -24.45
CA VAL A 88 14.85 -17.74 -25.29
C VAL A 88 15.71 -16.75 -24.51
N ILE A 89 15.09 -15.85 -23.73
CA ILE A 89 15.79 -14.87 -22.90
C ILE A 89 16.59 -15.59 -21.81
N LYS A 90 16.05 -16.66 -21.22
CA LYS A 90 16.76 -17.48 -20.23
C LYS A 90 18.00 -18.16 -20.83
N LYS A 91 17.91 -18.69 -22.05
CA LYS A 91 19.05 -19.27 -22.79
C LYS A 91 20.10 -18.22 -23.11
N LEU A 92 19.70 -17.05 -23.59
CA LEU A 92 20.60 -15.91 -23.87
C LEU A 92 21.33 -15.43 -22.61
N LYS A 93 20.63 -15.34 -21.47
CA LYS A 93 21.26 -15.02 -20.17
C LYS A 93 22.29 -16.06 -19.75
N ASN A 94 21.96 -17.34 -19.89
CA ASN A 94 22.88 -18.43 -19.57
C ASN A 94 24.12 -18.40 -20.47
N LEU A 95 23.94 -18.08 -21.75
CA LEU A 95 25.04 -17.88 -22.69
C LEU A 95 25.91 -16.68 -22.29
N ALA A 96 25.30 -15.52 -22.05
CA ALA A 96 26.00 -14.30 -21.63
C ALA A 96 26.81 -14.52 -20.34
N ARG A 97 26.22 -15.22 -19.36
CA ARG A 97 26.90 -15.61 -18.11
C ARG A 97 28.09 -16.55 -18.37
N LYS A 98 28.00 -17.47 -19.33
CA LYS A 98 29.11 -18.35 -19.74
C LYS A 98 30.27 -17.56 -20.35
N PHE A 99 30.01 -16.40 -20.95
CA PHE A 99 31.00 -15.48 -21.50
C PHE A 99 31.46 -14.40 -20.51
N GLY A 100 31.15 -14.51 -19.22
CA GLY A 100 31.57 -13.55 -18.20
C GLY A 100 30.82 -12.21 -18.24
N LEU A 101 29.83 -12.07 -19.11
CA LEU A 101 28.97 -10.89 -19.16
C LEU A 101 27.94 -10.99 -18.04
N ARG A 102 28.05 -10.12 -17.03
CA ARG A 102 27.04 -9.98 -15.98
C ARG A 102 25.74 -9.42 -16.59
N SER A 103 24.76 -10.28 -16.83
CA SER A 103 23.42 -9.83 -17.18
C SER A 103 22.72 -9.33 -15.92
N SER A 104 22.47 -8.02 -15.85
CA SER A 104 21.73 -7.35 -14.76
C SER A 104 20.20 -7.38 -14.95
N SER A 105 19.70 -8.15 -15.92
CA SER A 105 18.27 -8.08 -16.29
C SER A 105 17.39 -8.76 -15.24
N ASN A 106 16.90 -7.97 -14.28
CA ASN A 106 16.05 -8.38 -13.17
C ASN A 106 14.58 -8.62 -13.60
N LEU A 107 14.34 -9.43 -14.63
CA LEU A 107 13.01 -9.98 -14.93
C LEU A 107 12.44 -10.77 -13.72
N GLU A 108 13.28 -11.09 -12.73
CA GLU A 108 12.91 -11.73 -11.46
C GLU A 108 12.08 -10.84 -10.53
N ALA A 109 11.85 -9.57 -10.89
CA ALA A 109 11.08 -8.63 -10.08
C ALA A 109 9.84 -8.05 -10.79
N VAL A 110 9.41 -8.71 -11.86
CA VAL A 110 8.15 -8.45 -12.55
C VAL A 110 7.17 -9.56 -12.16
N TYR A 111 6.00 -9.18 -11.69
CA TYR A 111 4.96 -10.10 -11.21
C TYR A 111 3.66 -9.79 -11.93
N ASP A 112 2.87 -10.81 -12.25
CA ASP A 112 1.52 -10.60 -12.77
C ASP A 112 0.62 -10.02 -11.69
N TYR A 113 -0.14 -8.97 -12.01
CA TYR A 113 -1.01 -8.27 -11.06
C TYR A 113 -2.13 -9.17 -10.53
N GLU A 114 -2.74 -10.01 -11.36
CA GLU A 114 -3.84 -10.88 -10.95
C GLU A 114 -3.33 -11.97 -10.00
N ALA A 115 -2.19 -12.59 -10.33
CA ALA A 115 -1.53 -13.55 -9.45
C ALA A 115 -1.11 -12.91 -8.11
N TYR A 116 -0.70 -11.64 -8.13
CA TYR A 116 -0.37 -10.89 -6.92
C TYR A 116 -1.62 -10.61 -6.08
N ALA A 117 -2.68 -10.07 -6.68
CA ALA A 117 -3.94 -9.78 -6.01
C ALA A 117 -4.56 -11.05 -5.40
N LYS A 118 -4.57 -12.16 -6.16
CA LYS A 118 -5.02 -13.47 -5.66
C LYS A 118 -4.22 -13.91 -4.43
N LEU A 119 -2.90 -13.74 -4.46
CA LEU A 119 -2.06 -14.09 -3.31
C LEU A 119 -2.39 -13.25 -2.06
N GLN A 120 -2.68 -11.95 -2.23
CA GLN A 120 -3.11 -11.10 -1.10
C GLN A 120 -4.48 -11.55 -0.56
N ILE A 121 -5.42 -11.87 -1.45
CA ILE A 121 -6.75 -12.41 -1.10
C ILE A 121 -6.60 -13.72 -0.31
N ASP A 122 -5.83 -14.67 -0.85
CA ASP A 122 -5.64 -16.00 -0.24
C ASP A 122 -4.92 -15.93 1.12
N ASN A 123 -4.05 -14.92 1.32
CA ASN A 123 -3.36 -14.70 2.59
C ASN A 123 -4.31 -14.18 3.69
N GLY A 124 -5.46 -13.62 3.32
CA GLY A 124 -6.47 -13.09 4.24
C GLY A 124 -6.06 -11.78 4.90
N PHE A 125 -6.96 -11.28 5.76
CA PHE A 125 -6.81 -9.99 6.42
C PHE A 125 -5.96 -10.06 7.68
N VAL A 126 -5.16 -9.02 7.90
CA VAL A 126 -4.39 -8.87 9.12
C VAL A 126 -5.30 -8.36 10.23
N LYS A 127 -5.36 -9.10 11.34
CA LYS A 127 -6.12 -8.70 12.54
C LYS A 127 -5.68 -7.31 13.04
N ASP A 128 -6.65 -6.51 13.50
CA ASP A 128 -6.43 -5.17 14.06
C ASP A 128 -5.70 -4.20 13.10
N CYS A 129 -5.87 -4.39 11.78
CA CYS A 129 -5.17 -3.61 10.75
C CYS A 129 -6.11 -3.31 9.59
N TYR A 130 -6.22 -2.04 9.20
CA TYR A 130 -7.04 -1.64 8.06
C TYR A 130 -6.48 -2.19 6.74
N PRO A 131 -7.36 -2.62 5.82
CA PRO A 131 -6.94 -3.17 4.56
C PRO A 131 -6.42 -2.05 3.67
N THR A 132 -5.46 -2.39 2.82
CA THR A 132 -4.95 -1.49 1.79
C THR A 132 -4.90 -2.22 0.47
N ILE A 133 -5.15 -1.50 -0.62
CA ILE A 133 -5.07 -1.99 -1.99
C ILE A 133 -4.19 -1.06 -2.83
N THR A 134 -3.62 -1.57 -3.92
CA THR A 134 -2.90 -0.76 -4.92
C THR A 134 -3.45 -1.01 -6.32
N PRO A 135 -3.72 0.03 -7.13
CA PRO A 135 -4.20 -0.14 -8.50
C PRO A 135 -3.12 -0.76 -9.39
N MET A 136 -1.85 -0.42 -9.20
CA MET A 136 -0.74 -0.93 -10.03
C MET A 136 0.61 -0.57 -9.38
N TRP A 137 1.72 -1.04 -9.96
CA TRP A 137 3.04 -0.64 -9.47
C TRP A 137 4.13 -0.86 -10.53
N ASP A 138 4.99 0.13 -10.73
CA ASP A 138 6.24 0.05 -11.48
C ASP A 138 7.22 1.14 -11.02
N ASN A 139 8.18 0.76 -10.18
CA ASN A 139 9.23 1.69 -9.73
C ASN A 139 10.55 1.54 -10.50
N SER A 140 10.54 0.95 -11.69
CA SER A 140 11.74 0.80 -12.53
C SER A 140 12.30 2.13 -13.05
N SER A 141 11.44 3.15 -13.20
CA SER A 141 11.84 4.51 -13.57
C SER A 141 12.79 5.14 -12.54
N ARG A 142 12.55 4.90 -11.24
CA ARG A 142 13.38 5.36 -10.11
C ARG A 142 14.48 4.39 -9.71
N ARG A 143 14.38 3.10 -10.08
CA ARG A 143 15.29 2.05 -9.64
C ARG A 143 15.88 1.27 -10.80
N LYS A 144 17.19 1.44 -11.01
CA LYS A 144 17.96 0.66 -11.99
C LYS A 144 18.10 -0.83 -11.63
N VAL A 145 18.06 -1.15 -10.34
CA VAL A 145 18.19 -2.52 -9.82
C VAL A 145 17.19 -2.76 -8.69
N ASN A 146 16.76 -4.01 -8.51
CA ASN A 146 15.79 -4.41 -7.49
C ASN A 146 14.47 -3.64 -7.54
N TYR A 147 14.07 -3.16 -8.72
CA TYR A 147 12.73 -2.61 -8.93
C TYR A 147 11.66 -3.67 -8.64
N PHE A 148 10.41 -3.26 -8.53
CA PHE A 148 9.25 -4.12 -8.37
C PHE A 148 8.22 -3.65 -9.40
N ILE A 149 7.64 -4.58 -10.14
CA ILE A 149 6.61 -4.29 -11.15
C ILE A 149 5.44 -5.26 -10.97
N LEU A 150 4.23 -4.72 -10.89
CA LEU A 150 2.99 -5.45 -11.07
C LEU A 150 2.51 -5.25 -12.52
N HIS A 151 2.89 -6.21 -13.35
CA HIS A 151 2.59 -6.23 -14.77
C HIS A 151 1.14 -6.61 -15.05
N ASP A 152 0.62 -6.11 -16.16
CA ASP A 152 -0.74 -6.39 -16.65
C ASP A 152 -1.84 -6.06 -15.62
N SER A 153 -1.67 -4.98 -14.86
CA SER A 153 -2.77 -4.40 -14.10
C SER A 153 -3.82 -3.81 -15.04
N SER A 154 -5.08 -3.97 -14.66
CA SER A 154 -6.24 -3.35 -15.30
C SER A 154 -7.27 -2.91 -14.25
N PRO A 155 -8.18 -1.98 -14.59
CA PRO A 155 -9.29 -1.60 -13.74
C PRO A 155 -10.12 -2.81 -13.25
N ASP A 156 -10.38 -3.79 -14.13
CA ASP A 156 -11.16 -4.99 -13.78
C ASP A 156 -10.47 -5.87 -12.74
N LYS A 157 -9.16 -6.09 -12.89
CA LYS A 157 -8.39 -6.89 -11.92
C LYS A 157 -8.30 -6.19 -10.56
N TYR A 158 -8.13 -4.86 -10.57
CA TYR A 158 -8.19 -4.04 -9.35
C TYR A 158 -9.57 -4.11 -8.69
N LYS A 159 -10.64 -3.99 -9.49
CA LYS A 159 -12.03 -4.09 -9.03
C LYS A 159 -12.31 -5.40 -8.34
N LEU A 160 -11.87 -6.53 -8.91
CA LEU A 160 -12.04 -7.85 -8.30
C LEU A 160 -11.42 -7.93 -6.90
N TRP A 161 -10.21 -7.39 -6.73
CA TRP A 161 -9.56 -7.34 -5.42
C TRP A 161 -10.28 -6.39 -4.46
N LEU A 162 -10.69 -5.21 -4.94
CA LEU A 162 -11.46 -4.25 -4.15
C LEU A 162 -12.79 -4.81 -3.66
N THR A 163 -13.54 -5.50 -4.53
CA THR A 163 -14.80 -6.19 -4.20
C THR A 163 -14.57 -7.23 -3.11
N HIS A 164 -13.50 -8.03 -3.22
CA HIS A 164 -13.17 -9.00 -2.18
C HIS A 164 -12.96 -8.31 -0.82
N ILE A 165 -12.21 -7.20 -0.77
CA ILE A 165 -11.99 -6.45 0.47
C ILE A 165 -13.33 -5.93 1.02
N LYS A 166 -14.15 -5.28 0.19
CA LYS A 166 -15.47 -4.77 0.58
C LYS A 166 -16.34 -5.87 1.19
N ASP A 167 -16.41 -7.03 0.57
CA ASP A 167 -17.40 -8.05 0.93
C ASP A 167 -16.93 -8.96 2.09
N ASN A 168 -15.61 -9.09 2.30
CA ASN A 168 -15.05 -10.09 3.21
C ASN A 168 -14.27 -9.50 4.39
N TYR A 169 -13.85 -8.22 4.34
CA TYR A 169 -13.13 -7.62 5.47
C TYR A 169 -14.05 -7.53 6.70
N PRO A 170 -13.56 -7.85 7.91
CA PRO A 170 -14.37 -7.83 9.13
C PRO A 170 -14.61 -6.38 9.62
N TRP A 171 -15.35 -5.58 8.85
CA TRP A 171 -15.60 -4.16 9.12
C TRP A 171 -16.12 -3.87 10.52
N ARG A 172 -16.94 -4.78 11.07
CA ARG A 172 -17.54 -4.65 12.41
C ARG A 172 -16.57 -4.86 13.56
N ASP A 173 -15.42 -5.49 13.30
CA ASP A 173 -14.39 -5.74 14.30
C ASP A 173 -13.44 -4.54 14.44
N MET A 174 -13.51 -3.59 13.52
CA MET A 174 -12.69 -2.38 13.55
C MET A 174 -13.45 -1.19 14.14
N PRO A 175 -12.76 -0.28 14.84
CA PRO A 175 -13.41 0.90 15.43
C PRO A 175 -13.96 1.85 14.36
N GLU A 176 -13.30 1.92 13.19
CA GLU A 176 -13.74 2.72 12.04
C GLU A 176 -13.78 1.84 10.79
N SER A 177 -14.38 2.31 9.70
CA SER A 177 -14.47 1.59 8.43
C SER A 177 -13.52 2.17 7.37
N PHE A 178 -12.24 2.26 7.69
CA PHE A 178 -11.25 2.78 6.75
C PHE A 178 -10.73 1.71 5.79
N LEU A 179 -10.67 2.08 4.52
CA LEU A 179 -9.92 1.40 3.46
C LEU A 179 -8.88 2.38 2.93
N PHE A 180 -7.65 1.92 2.75
CA PHE A 180 -6.59 2.72 2.14
C PHE A 180 -6.34 2.27 0.70
N ILE A 181 -6.08 3.23 -0.18
CA ILE A 181 -5.66 2.98 -1.56
C ILE A 181 -4.28 3.60 -1.71
N ASN A 182 -3.25 2.77 -1.90
CA ASN A 182 -1.95 3.24 -2.29
C ASN A 182 -1.82 3.11 -3.82
N ALA A 183 -1.94 4.16 -4.63
CA ALA A 183 -1.96 5.59 -4.27
C ALA A 183 -2.95 6.37 -5.13
N TRP A 184 -3.20 7.63 -4.75
CA TRP A 184 -3.86 8.59 -5.64
C TRP A 184 -2.98 8.87 -6.88
N ASN A 185 -1.74 9.32 -6.70
CA ASN A 185 -0.89 9.83 -7.80
C ASN A 185 0.62 9.60 -7.61
N GLU A 186 1.02 8.37 -7.23
CA GLU A 186 2.43 8.01 -7.04
C GLU A 186 3.10 7.63 -8.38
N TRP A 187 3.14 8.60 -9.30
CA TRP A 187 3.64 8.44 -10.68
C TRP A 187 5.08 7.95 -10.78
N ALA A 188 5.94 8.32 -9.84
CA ALA A 188 7.32 7.84 -9.78
C ALA A 188 7.42 6.32 -9.55
N GLU A 189 6.32 5.69 -9.10
CA GLU A 189 6.20 4.25 -8.91
C GLU A 189 5.13 3.66 -9.83
N GLY A 190 4.76 4.39 -10.89
CA GLY A 190 3.74 3.99 -11.85
C GLY A 190 2.36 3.78 -11.23
N ASN A 191 2.16 4.11 -9.95
CA ASN A 191 1.03 3.68 -9.12
C ASN A 191 0.05 4.83 -8.91
N HIS A 192 -1.10 4.80 -9.57
CA HIS A 192 -2.04 5.92 -9.56
C HIS A 192 -3.48 5.46 -9.73
N LEU A 193 -4.37 6.04 -8.93
CA LEU A 193 -5.82 6.04 -9.12
C LEU A 193 -6.26 7.26 -9.95
N GLU A 194 -5.44 8.33 -9.95
CA GLU A 194 -5.62 9.54 -10.74
C GLU A 194 -5.83 9.21 -12.24
N PRO A 195 -6.75 9.90 -12.93
CA PRO A 195 -6.98 9.65 -14.36
C PRO A 195 -5.73 9.79 -15.22
N CYS A 196 -5.57 8.91 -16.22
CA CYS A 196 -4.43 8.92 -17.13
C CYS A 196 -4.84 8.75 -18.59
N GLN A 197 -3.90 8.98 -19.52
CA GLN A 197 -4.18 8.85 -20.96
C GLN A 197 -4.60 7.44 -21.38
N LYS A 198 -4.06 6.40 -20.71
CA LYS A 198 -4.35 5.00 -21.04
C LYS A 198 -5.73 4.57 -20.54
N TRP A 199 -6.05 4.92 -19.30
CA TRP A 199 -7.21 4.37 -18.60
C TRP A 199 -8.35 5.38 -18.41
N GLY A 200 -8.16 6.66 -18.75
CA GLY A 200 -9.14 7.70 -18.45
C GLY A 200 -9.51 7.67 -16.97
N THR A 201 -10.79 7.60 -16.68
CA THR A 201 -11.35 7.48 -15.32
C THR A 201 -11.60 6.04 -14.87
N ALA A 202 -11.23 5.02 -15.65
CA ALA A 202 -11.72 3.65 -15.44
C ALA A 202 -11.38 3.06 -14.05
N TYR A 203 -10.23 3.40 -13.45
CA TYR A 203 -9.92 2.98 -12.08
C TYR A 203 -10.84 3.66 -11.04
N LEU A 204 -11.16 4.95 -11.22
CA LEU A 204 -12.13 5.66 -10.37
C LEU A 204 -13.54 5.11 -10.56
N ASP A 205 -13.93 4.80 -11.80
CA ASP A 205 -15.23 4.22 -12.12
C ASP A 205 -15.36 2.83 -11.47
N ALA A 206 -14.32 2.00 -11.53
CA ALA A 206 -14.24 0.73 -10.82
C ALA A 206 -14.32 0.90 -9.30
N THR A 207 -13.59 1.88 -8.72
CA THR A 207 -13.70 2.19 -7.28
C THR A 207 -15.11 2.61 -6.90
N LYS A 208 -15.74 3.48 -7.70
CA LYS A 208 -17.10 3.97 -7.49
C LYS A 208 -18.12 2.86 -7.62
N GLU A 209 -17.98 1.95 -8.57
CA GLU A 209 -18.90 0.81 -8.72
C GLU A 209 -18.87 -0.12 -7.51
N VAL A 210 -17.69 -0.31 -6.90
CA VAL A 210 -17.57 -1.17 -5.72
C VAL A 210 -17.99 -0.45 -4.44
N LEU A 211 -17.44 0.74 -4.19
CA LEU A 211 -17.59 1.46 -2.91
C LEU A 211 -18.73 2.49 -2.90
N GLY A 212 -19.10 2.99 -4.08
CA GLY A 212 -20.28 3.83 -4.23
C GLY A 212 -21.51 2.95 -4.05
N SER A 213 -22.14 3.06 -2.90
CA SER A 213 -23.56 2.73 -2.77
C SER A 213 -24.37 3.96 -3.19
N ASP A 214 -25.58 3.74 -3.69
CA ASP A 214 -26.62 4.76 -3.87
C ASP A 214 -26.79 5.66 -2.64
#